data_AF-A0A7Z0KWQ5-F1
#
_entry.id   AF-A0A7Z0KWQ5-F1
#
_cell.length_a   1.000
_cell.length_b   1.000
_cell.length_c   1.000
_cell.angle_alpha   90.00
_cell.angle_beta   90.00
_cell.angle_gamma   90.00
#
_symmetry.space_group_name_H-M   'P 1'
#
loop_
_entity.id
_entity.type
_entity.pdbx_description
1 polymer ?
#
loop_
_entity_poly.entity_id
_entity_poly.type
_entity_poly.pdbx_seq_one_letter_code
_entity_poly.pdbx_strand_id
1 'polypeptide(L)'
;MLILDDFGSEAGGMKNEGSATERLQQFWFRVAEARQVKDKDGNKRYSTIVTTNNDRGDLERMYNKKIVSRLITKKAENTVVFDGLDDVRE
;
A
#
# COMPACT_ATOMS: atom_id res chain seq x y z
N MET A 1 -4.61 12.84 8.21
CA MET A 1 -3.67 11.70 8.10
C MET A 1 -4.48 10.45 7.73
N LEU A 2 -3.90 9.47 7.02
CA LEU A 2 -4.55 8.18 6.70
C LEU A 2 -3.60 7.05 7.08
N ILE A 3 -4.14 5.99 7.68
CA ILE A 3 -3.42 4.76 7.99
C ILE A 3 -4.14 3.63 7.26
N LEU A 4 -3.41 2.88 6.44
CA LEU A 4 -3.89 1.67 5.79
C LEU A 4 -3.26 0.50 6.52
N ASP A 5 -4.10 -0.28 7.20
CA ASP A 5 -3.64 -1.44 7.94
C ASP A 5 -3.70 -2.70 7.06
N ASP A 6 -2.67 -3.54 7.16
CA ASP A 6 -2.51 -4.83 6.47
C ASP A 6 -2.85 -4.78 4.97
N PHE A 7 -2.39 -3.73 4.29
CA PHE A 7 -2.70 -3.51 2.88
C PHE A 7 -2.22 -4.68 2.01
N GLY A 8 -3.12 -5.21 1.18
CA GLY A 8 -2.87 -6.38 0.36
C GLY A 8 -3.63 -7.61 0.85
N SER A 9 -3.89 -7.76 2.15
CA SER A 9 -4.61 -8.94 2.64
C SER A 9 -6.03 -9.07 2.08
N GLU A 10 -6.62 -7.96 1.59
CA GLU A 10 -7.94 -7.95 0.99
C GLU A 10 -7.98 -8.36 -0.50
N ALA A 11 -6.82 -8.41 -1.19
CA ALA A 11 -6.73 -8.81 -2.59
C ALA A 11 -6.37 -10.29 -2.79
N GLY A 12 -5.94 -11.00 -1.75
CA GLY A 12 -5.61 -12.42 -1.77
C GLY A 12 -6.57 -13.25 -0.93
N GLY A 13 -7.19 -14.27 -1.52
CA GLY A 13 -7.62 -15.44 -0.73
C GLY A 13 -6.38 -16.19 -0.18
N MET A 14 -6.57 -17.22 0.64
CA MET A 14 -5.52 -18.00 1.36
C MET A 14 -4.30 -18.49 0.53
N LYS A 15 -4.27 -18.28 -0.79
CA LYS A 15 -3.12 -18.48 -1.68
C LYS A 15 -2.93 -17.20 -2.50
N ASN A 16 -1.96 -16.36 -2.15
CA ASN A 16 -1.58 -15.08 -2.80
C ASN A 16 -1.24 -15.19 -4.31
N GLU A 17 -2.20 -15.63 -5.13
CA GLU A 17 -2.03 -15.92 -6.55
C GLU A 17 -3.03 -15.12 -7.43
N GLY A 18 -3.99 -14.42 -6.82
CA GLY A 18 -5.00 -13.62 -7.51
C GLY A 18 -4.67 -12.13 -7.54
N SER A 19 -5.02 -11.46 -8.64
CA SER A 19 -5.09 -10.00 -8.68
C SER A 19 -6.35 -9.50 -7.96
N ALA A 20 -6.26 -8.29 -7.40
CA ALA A 20 -7.40 -7.59 -6.83
C ALA A 20 -8.54 -7.50 -7.86
N THR A 21 -9.78 -7.71 -7.40
CA THR A 21 -10.96 -7.53 -8.25
C THR A 21 -11.00 -6.13 -8.87
N GLU A 22 -11.64 -5.97 -10.03
CA GLU A 22 -11.73 -4.68 -10.70
C GLU A 22 -12.30 -3.58 -9.78
N ARG A 23 -13.34 -3.92 -9.01
CA ARG A 23 -13.95 -2.99 -8.05
C ARG A 23 -12.96 -2.52 -6.99
N LEU A 24 -12.15 -3.43 -6.45
CA LEU A 24 -11.14 -3.12 -5.45
C LEU A 24 -10.00 -2.28 -6.05
N GLN A 25 -9.56 -2.60 -7.27
CA GLN A 25 -8.59 -1.78 -7.98
C GLN A 25 -9.11 -0.36 -8.24
N GLN A 26 -10.37 -0.21 -8.68
CA GLN A 26 -10.98 1.10 -8.90
C GLN A 26 -11.10 1.90 -7.59
N PHE A 27 -11.47 1.24 -6.48
CA PHE A 27 -11.50 1.86 -5.16
C PHE A 27 -10.13 2.39 -4.77
N TRP A 28 -9.09 1.55 -4.79
CA TRP A 28 -7.75 1.96 -4.41
C TRP A 28 -7.13 2.99 -5.34
N PHE A 29 -7.46 2.94 -6.63
CA PHE A 29 -7.04 3.98 -7.56
C PHE A 29 -7.60 5.35 -7.16
N ARG A 30 -8.90 5.44 -6.83
CA ARG A 30 -9.53 6.70 -6.38
C ARG A 30 -8.92 7.20 -5.08
N VAL A 31 -8.69 6.31 -4.11
CA VAL A 31 -8.01 6.66 -2.86
C VAL A 31 -6.62 7.18 -3.16
N ALA A 32 -5.81 6.42 -3.90
CA ALA A 32 -4.41 6.76 -4.22
C ALA A 32 -4.27 8.11 -4.95
N GLU A 33 -5.16 8.40 -5.89
CA GLU A 33 -5.25 9.70 -6.59
C GLU A 33 -5.54 10.84 -5.62
N ALA A 34 -6.56 10.70 -4.76
CA ALA A 34 -6.91 11.72 -3.76
C ALA A 34 -5.77 11.99 -2.76
N ARG A 35 -4.82 11.06 -2.58
CA ARG A 35 -3.62 11.25 -1.74
C ARG A 35 -2.49 12.02 -2.42
N GLN A 36 -2.53 12.26 -3.74
CA GLN A 36 -1.45 12.96 -4.47
C GLN A 36 -1.55 14.49 -4.42
N VAL A 37 -2.47 15.05 -3.64
CA VAL A 37 -2.65 16.50 -3.50
C VAL A 37 -1.36 17.16 -3.00
N LYS A 38 -0.95 18.22 -3.70
CA LYS A 38 0.17 19.08 -3.33
C LYS A 38 -0.32 20.41 -2.77
N ASP A 39 0.48 21.03 -1.90
CA ASP A 39 0.26 22.40 -1.47
C ASP A 39 0.80 23.42 -2.50
N LYS A 40 0.75 24.70 -2.15
CA LYS A 40 1.18 25.81 -3.03
C LYS A 40 2.68 25.75 -3.35
N ASP A 41 3.47 25.10 -2.50
CA ASP A 41 4.92 24.99 -2.62
C ASP A 41 5.32 23.68 -3.32
N GLY A 42 4.33 22.87 -3.74
CA GLY A 42 4.54 21.61 -4.45
C GLY A 42 4.83 20.41 -3.54
N ASN A 43 4.75 20.58 -2.23
CA ASN A 43 4.96 19.51 -1.26
C ASN A 43 3.70 18.66 -1.12
N LYS A 44 3.87 17.37 -0.81
CA LYS A 44 2.73 16.47 -0.61
C LYS A 44 1.95 16.92 0.63
N ARG A 45 0.67 17.26 0.44
CA ARG A 45 -0.19 17.78 1.51
C ARG A 45 -0.58 16.72 2.54
N TYR A 46 -0.64 15.46 2.12
CA TYR A 46 -1.18 14.38 2.92
C TYR A 46 -0.18 13.26 3.19
N SER A 47 -0.03 12.92 4.47
CA SER A 47 0.73 11.76 4.92
C SER A 47 -0.14 10.50 4.97
N THR A 48 0.34 9.42 4.35
CA THR A 48 -0.26 8.08 4.40
C THR A 48 0.77 7.12 5.00
N ILE A 49 0.37 6.39 6.04
CA ILE A 49 1.14 5.27 6.59
C ILE A 49 0.48 3.99 6.10
N VAL A 50 1.27 3.00 5.69
CA VAL A 50 0.80 1.71 5.21
C VAL A 50 1.55 0.62 5.96
N THR A 51 0.84 -0.31 6.57
CA THR A 51 1.38 -1.59 7.04
C THR A 51 1.01 -2.67 6.03
N THR A 52 1.88 -3.64 5.81
CA THR A 52 1.65 -4.74 4.87
C THR A 52 2.60 -5.88 5.18
N ASN A 53 2.11 -7.11 4.98
CA ASN A 53 2.92 -8.32 5.01
C ASN A 53 3.51 -8.68 3.63
N ASN A 54 3.23 -7.88 2.61
CA ASN A 54 3.59 -8.14 1.22
C ASN A 54 4.81 -7.30 0.83
N ASP A 55 5.71 -7.88 0.03
CA ASP A 55 6.75 -7.09 -0.59
C ASP A 55 6.19 -6.23 -1.75
N ARG A 56 7.01 -5.32 -2.29
CA ARG A 56 6.58 -4.48 -3.41
C ARG A 56 6.15 -5.29 -4.63
N GLY A 57 6.90 -6.34 -4.95
CA GLY A 57 6.63 -7.21 -6.08
C GLY A 57 5.30 -7.94 -5.93
N ASP A 58 4.96 -8.38 -4.73
CA ASP A 58 3.66 -8.97 -4.38
C ASP A 58 2.54 -7.98 -4.63
N LEU A 59 2.66 -6.77 -4.09
CA LEU A 59 1.67 -5.70 -4.29
C LEU A 59 1.51 -5.31 -5.77
N GLU A 60 2.60 -5.32 -6.56
CA GLU A 60 2.55 -5.05 -8.00
C GLU A 60 1.97 -6.21 -8.83
N ARG A 61 1.91 -7.44 -8.28
CA ARG A 61 1.13 -8.55 -8.86
C ARG A 61 -0.35 -8.45 -8.49
N MET A 62 -0.64 -7.98 -7.28
CA MET A 62 -2.01 -7.87 -6.76
C MET A 62 -2.75 -6.65 -7.33
N TYR A 63 -2.06 -5.52 -7.52
CA TYR A 63 -2.67 -4.26 -7.97
C TYR A 63 -1.92 -3.66 -9.16
N ASN A 64 -2.63 -2.80 -9.90
CA ASN A 64 -2.00 -1.94 -10.89
C ASN A 64 -0.81 -1.16 -10.30
N LYS A 65 0.34 -1.20 -10.99
CA LYS A 65 1.59 -0.51 -10.60
C LYS A 65 1.41 0.98 -10.27
N LYS A 66 0.44 1.66 -10.89
CA LYS A 66 0.12 3.07 -10.58
C LYS A 66 -0.43 3.26 -9.17
N ILE A 67 -1.22 2.31 -8.66
CA ILE A 67 -1.76 2.30 -7.31
C ILE A 67 -0.60 2.11 -6.33
N VAL A 68 0.19 1.04 -6.52
CA VAL A 68 1.34 0.72 -5.66
C VAL A 68 2.32 1.89 -5.61
N SER A 69 2.69 2.49 -6.75
CA SER A 69 3.62 3.62 -6.79
C SER A 69 3.10 4.90 -6.12
N ARG A 70 1.79 5.03 -5.90
CA ARG A 70 1.17 6.20 -5.26
C ARG A 70 1.01 6.04 -3.75
N LEU A 71 0.72 4.81 -3.32
CA LEU A 71 0.50 4.46 -1.91
C LEU A 71 1.80 4.04 -1.22
N ILE A 72 2.66 3.28 -1.92
CA ILE A 72 3.91 2.74 -1.39
C ILE A 72 5.08 3.59 -1.89
N THR A 73 5.88 4.08 -0.94
CA THR A 73 7.09 4.86 -1.23
C THR A 73 8.12 4.04 -2.03
N LYS A 74 8.97 4.72 -2.80
CA LYS A 74 10.18 4.13 -3.38
C LYS A 74 11.43 4.44 -2.55
N LYS A 75 11.33 5.38 -1.61
CA LYS A 75 12.43 5.83 -0.77
C LYS A 75 12.56 4.91 0.45
N ALA A 76 13.71 4.27 0.59
CA ALA A 76 13.99 3.37 1.71
C ALA A 76 13.93 4.07 3.07
N GLU A 77 14.29 5.37 3.14
CA GLU A 77 14.20 6.19 4.36
C GLU A 77 12.76 6.32 4.92
N ASN A 78 11.76 6.06 4.09
CA ASN A 78 10.34 6.11 4.44
C ASN A 78 9.73 4.71 4.63
N THR A 79 10.57 3.67 4.72
CA THR A 79 10.16 2.28 4.93
C THR A 79 10.79 1.80 6.24
N VAL A 80 9.97 1.24 7.12
CA VAL A 80 10.42 0.53 8.32
C VAL A 80 10.15 -0.95 8.10
N VAL A 81 11.20 -1.76 8.15
CA VAL A 81 11.09 -3.22 8.05
C VAL A 81 11.04 -3.78 9.45
N PHE A 82 9.97 -4.51 9.75
CA PHE A 82 9.82 -5.26 10.99
C PHE A 82 10.24 -6.70 10.71
N ASP A 83 11.51 -7.01 10.98
CA ASP A 83 12.12 -8.34 10.81
C ASP A 83 12.70 -8.81 12.15
N GLY A 84 12.77 -10.13 12.35
CA GLY A 84 13.29 -10.74 13.58
C GLY A 84 12.44 -10.51 14.82
N LEU A 85 11.14 -10.24 14.67
CA LEU A 85 10.20 -10.22 15.79
C LEU A 85 9.77 -11.65 16.10
N ASP A 86 9.84 -12.04 17.37
CA ASP A 86 9.26 -13.30 17.85
C ASP A 86 7.75 -13.31 17.57
N ASP A 87 7.21 -14.45 17.12
CA ASP A 87 5.78 -14.60 16.85
C ASP A 87 4.98 -14.45 18.17
N VAL A 88 4.27 -13.34 18.32
CA VAL A 88 3.46 -13.00 19.50
C VAL A 88 2.00 -13.46 19.38
N ARG A 89 1.67 -14.32 18.43
CA ARG A 89 0.33 -14.92 18.34
C ARG A 89 0.09 -15.83 19.56
N GLU A 90 -0.71 -15.35 20.51
CA GLU A 90 -1.31 -16.16 21.59
C GLU A 90 -2.22 -17.27 21.04
#